data_AF-A0A814WUK3-F1
#
_entry.id   AF-A0A814WUK3-F1
#
_cell.length_a   1.000
_cell.length_b   1.000
_cell.length_c   1.000
_cell.angle_alpha   90.00
_cell.angle_beta   90.00
_cell.angle_gamma   90.00
#
_symmetry.space_group_name_H-M   'P 1'
#
loop_
_entity.id
_entity.type
_entity.pdbx_description
1 polymer ?
#
loop_
_entity_poly.entity_id
_entity_poly.type
_entity_poly.pdbx_seq_one_letter_code
_entity_poly.pdbx_strand_id
1 'polypeptide(L)'
;MSNSFEQMSTSSYNTQSSSIKRLMREAIELKEPTELFYCQPIENNLYEWHFTIRGPKDTEFEHGIYHGRILLPVEYPMKPPSIIFLTV
;
A
#
# COMPACT_ATOMS: atom_id res chain seq x y z
N MET A 1 11.58 0.21 -23.64
CA MET A 1 11.45 0.19 -22.17
C MET A 1 10.00 0.51 -21.87
N SER A 2 9.14 -0.52 -21.88
CA SER A 2 7.74 -0.36 -21.50
C SER A 2 7.68 -0.01 -20.02
N ASN A 3 6.97 1.05 -19.66
CA ASN A 3 6.78 1.44 -18.28
C ASN A 3 6.02 0.30 -17.57
N SER A 4 6.54 -0.23 -16.47
CA SER A 4 5.87 -1.25 -15.65
C SER A 4 4.47 -0.82 -15.17
N PHE A 5 4.17 0.49 -15.18
CA PHE A 5 2.84 1.06 -14.95
C PHE A 5 1.85 0.84 -16.11
N GLU A 6 2.29 0.79 -17.38
CA GLU A 6 1.39 0.47 -18.50
C GLU A 6 0.96 -1.00 -18.45
N GLN A 7 1.76 -1.89 -17.83
CA GLN A 7 1.39 -3.29 -17.67
C GLN A 7 0.32 -3.53 -16.58
N MET A 8 0.16 -2.63 -15.60
CA MET A 8 -0.95 -2.70 -14.64
C MET A 8 -2.30 -2.22 -15.24
N SER A 9 -2.25 -1.61 -16.45
CA SER A 9 -3.43 -1.05 -17.12
C SER A 9 -4.23 -2.06 -17.95
N THR A 10 -3.77 -3.31 -18.09
CA THR A 10 -4.50 -4.33 -18.84
C THR A 10 -5.44 -5.14 -17.93
N SER A 11 -6.61 -4.54 -17.65
CA SER A 11 -7.93 -5.24 -17.57
C SER A 11 -8.54 -5.74 -16.25
N SER A 12 -8.48 -5.05 -15.09
CA SER A 12 -9.29 -5.49 -13.90
C SER A 12 -10.09 -4.45 -13.12
N TYR A 13 -9.81 -3.14 -13.24
CA TYR A 13 -10.47 -2.12 -12.40
C TYR A 13 -11.20 -1.05 -13.22
N ASN A 14 -12.39 -0.65 -12.78
CA ASN A 14 -13.11 0.49 -13.37
C ASN A 14 -12.39 1.80 -13.00
N THR A 15 -11.53 2.27 -13.90
CA THR A 15 -10.75 3.50 -13.75
C THR A 15 -11.60 4.77 -13.69
N GLN A 16 -12.93 4.70 -13.90
CA GLN A 16 -13.84 5.83 -13.71
C GLN A 16 -14.31 6.00 -12.26
N SER A 17 -14.17 4.97 -11.41
CA SER A 17 -14.50 5.06 -9.98
C SER A 17 -13.58 6.06 -9.27
N SER A 18 -14.17 6.99 -8.53
CA SER A 18 -13.42 7.97 -7.72
C SER A 18 -12.54 7.30 -6.67
N SER A 19 -13.01 6.19 -6.06
CA SER A 19 -12.24 5.38 -5.12
C SER A 19 -11.02 4.74 -5.78
N ILE A 20 -11.16 4.17 -6.98
CA ILE A 20 -10.03 3.58 -7.72
C ILE A 20 -9.01 4.65 -8.10
N LYS A 21 -9.47 5.82 -8.60
CA LYS A 21 -8.59 6.96 -8.88
C LYS A 21 -7.82 7.41 -7.64
N ARG A 22 -8.49 7.42 -6.48
CA ARG A 22 -7.86 7.76 -5.20
C ARG A 22 -6.76 6.76 -4.83
N LEU A 23 -7.04 5.46 -4.90
CA LEU A 23 -6.06 4.41 -4.59
C LEU A 23 -4.86 4.42 -5.54
N MET A 24 -5.09 4.57 -6.84
CA MET A 24 -4.01 4.67 -7.83
C MET A 24 -3.12 5.88 -7.58
N ARG A 25 -3.72 7.01 -7.18
CA ARG A 25 -2.97 8.22 -6.83
C ARG A 25 -2.09 7.99 -5.59
N GLU A 26 -2.64 7.40 -4.53
CA GLU A 26 -1.87 7.07 -3.33
C GLU A 26 -0.73 6.09 -3.65
N ALA A 27 -0.96 5.10 -4.52
CA ALA A 27 0.07 4.14 -4.92
C ALA A 27 1.23 4.81 -5.67
N ILE A 28 0.95 5.87 -6.43
CA ILE A 28 1.98 6.68 -7.08
C ILE A 28 2.71 7.54 -6.05
N GLU A 29 1.99 8.19 -5.14
CA GLU A 29 2.56 9.06 -4.10
C GLU A 29 3.46 8.30 -3.12
N LEU A 30 3.12 7.04 -2.82
CA LEU A 30 3.83 6.18 -1.85
C LEU A 30 4.79 5.17 -2.50
N LYS A 31 5.01 5.28 -3.81
CA LYS A 31 5.80 4.32 -4.59
C LYS A 31 7.25 4.22 -4.13
N GLU A 32 7.82 5.33 -3.67
CA GLU A 32 9.22 5.39 -3.25
C GLU A 32 9.33 5.13 -1.73
N PRO A 33 10.23 4.23 -1.29
CA PRO A 33 10.41 3.96 0.13
C PRO A 33 11.01 5.17 0.86
N THR A 34 10.59 5.36 2.10
CA THR A 34 11.20 6.34 3.02
C THR A 34 12.18 5.64 3.96
N GLU A 35 12.90 6.43 4.76
CA GLU A 35 13.75 5.84 5.82
C GLU A 35 12.95 5.06 6.86
N LEU A 36 11.70 5.45 7.12
CA LEU A 36 10.87 4.91 8.21
C LEU A 36 9.92 3.82 7.75
N PHE A 37 9.40 3.91 6.54
CA PHE A 37 8.41 2.97 6.04
C PHE A 37 8.42 2.85 4.51
N TYR A 38 7.79 1.78 4.06
CA TYR A 38 7.45 1.54 2.66
C TYR A 38 6.10 0.84 2.58
N CYS A 39 5.29 1.14 1.57
CA CYS A 39 4.07 0.39 1.30
C CYS A 39 3.69 0.44 -0.18
N GLN A 40 3.05 -0.61 -0.66
CA GLN A 40 2.50 -0.67 -2.02
C GLN A 40 1.36 -1.69 -2.10
N PRO A 41 0.43 -1.54 -3.08
CA PRO A 41 -0.52 -2.59 -3.41
C PRO A 41 0.21 -3.87 -3.85
N ILE A 42 -0.39 -5.03 -3.57
CA ILE A 42 0.09 -6.28 -4.15
C ILE A 42 -0.28 -6.34 -5.64
N GLU A 43 0.53 -7.04 -6.45
CA GLU A 43 0.48 -6.99 -7.92
C GLU A 43 -0.94 -7.20 -8.50
N ASN A 44 -1.73 -8.08 -7.89
CA ASN A 44 -3.05 -8.47 -8.40
C ASN A 44 -4.23 -7.90 -7.61
N ASN A 45 -4.01 -7.05 -6.59
CA ASN A 45 -5.08 -6.52 -5.75
C ASN A 45 -4.81 -5.07 -5.29
N LEU A 46 -5.51 -4.10 -5.87
CA LEU A 46 -5.40 -2.68 -5.50
C LEU A 46 -5.93 -2.38 -4.09
N TYR A 47 -6.77 -3.27 -3.54
CA TYR A 47 -7.39 -3.13 -2.23
C TYR A 47 -6.58 -3.78 -1.10
N GLU A 48 -5.47 -4.44 -1.42
CA GLU A 48 -4.60 -5.07 -0.44
C GLU A 48 -3.17 -4.60 -0.64
N TRP A 49 -2.63 -3.97 0.40
CA TRP A 49 -1.29 -3.42 0.37
C TRP A 49 -0.43 -4.10 1.40
N HIS A 50 0.85 -4.27 1.08
CA HIS A 50 1.85 -4.65 2.05
C HIS A 50 2.61 -3.41 2.49
N PHE A 51 2.95 -3.35 3.77
CA PHE A 51 3.79 -2.31 4.31
C PHE A 51 4.92 -2.89 5.16
N THR A 52 6.02 -2.15 5.24
CA THR A 52 7.09 -2.36 6.22
C THR A 52 7.32 -1.06 6.97
N ILE A 53 7.44 -1.11 8.29
CA ILE A 53 7.86 0.03 9.12
C ILE A 53 9.12 -0.34 9.92
N ARG A 54 9.99 0.63 10.16
CA ARG A 54 11.09 0.49 11.10
C ARG A 54 10.60 0.76 12.52
N GLY A 55 11.13 -0.01 13.47
CA GLY A 55 10.92 0.26 14.88
C GLY A 55 11.45 1.64 15.28
N PRO A 56 10.71 2.40 16.10
CA PRO A 56 11.16 3.71 16.55
C PRO A 56 12.47 3.64 17.34
N LYS A 57 13.30 4.68 17.21
CA LYS A 57 14.51 4.84 18.04
C LYS A 57 14.15 4.95 19.51
N ASP A 58 15.05 4.52 20.38
CA ASP A 58 14.92 4.59 21.83
C ASP A 58 13.74 3.77 22.38
N THR A 59 13.37 2.68 21.68
CA THR A 59 12.34 1.73 22.11
C THR A 59 12.85 0.30 22.05
N GLU A 60 12.17 -0.64 22.70
CA GLU A 60 12.48 -2.09 22.58
C GLU A 60 12.34 -2.62 21.15
N PHE A 61 11.66 -1.88 20.28
CA PHE A 61 11.44 -2.21 18.88
C PHE A 61 12.54 -1.63 17.97
N GLU A 62 13.45 -0.82 18.49
CA GLU A 62 14.52 -0.20 17.71
C GLU A 62 15.32 -1.26 16.93
N HIS A 63 15.73 -0.91 15.71
CA HIS A 63 16.35 -1.81 14.72
C HIS A 63 15.43 -2.91 14.16
N GLY A 64 14.22 -3.07 14.68
CA GLY A 64 13.20 -3.95 14.11
C GLY A 64 12.68 -3.47 12.76
N ILE A 65 12.25 -4.42 11.93
CA ILE A 65 11.49 -4.18 10.70
C ILE A 65 10.20 -4.99 10.80
N TYR A 66 9.08 -4.29 10.80
CA TYR A 66 7.76 -4.89 11.00
C TYR A 66 6.98 -4.85 9.70
N HIS A 67 6.56 -6.02 9.24
CA HIS A 67 5.76 -6.19 8.04
C HIS A 67 4.29 -6.34 8.41
N GLY A 68 3.42 -5.82 7.55
CA GLY A 68 1.98 -5.96 7.71
C GLY A 68 1.20 -5.74 6.42
N ARG A 69 -0.12 -5.82 6.56
CA ARG A 69 -1.11 -5.62 5.49
C ARG A 69 -2.01 -4.43 5.80
N ILE A 70 -2.37 -3.68 4.76
CA ILE A 70 -3.45 -2.70 4.77
C ILE A 70 -4.57 -3.25 3.87
N LEU A 71 -5.75 -3.47 4.44
CA LEU A 71 -6.94 -3.87 3.70
C LEU A 71 -7.82 -2.65 3.51
N LEU A 72 -7.98 -2.23 2.26
CA LEU A 72 -8.77 -1.09 1.85
C LEU A 72 -10.15 -1.58 1.39
N PRO A 73 -11.25 -1.16 2.05
CA PRO A 73 -12.58 -1.52 1.58
C PRO A 73 -12.90 -0.83 0.24
N VAL A 74 -13.87 -1.36 -0.50
CA VAL A 74 -14.32 -0.77 -1.78
C VAL A 74 -14.85 0.65 -1.58
N GLU A 75 -15.42 0.92 -0.40
CA GLU A 75 -15.93 2.23 0.00
C GLU A 75 -14.85 3.19 0.53
N TYR A 76 -13.56 2.82 0.49
CA TYR A 76 -12.48 3.75 0.79
C TYR A 76 -12.55 4.97 -0.16
N PRO A 77 -12.35 6.20 0.33
CA PRO A 77 -11.93 6.59 1.68
C PRO A 77 -13.06 6.83 2.70
N MET A 78 -14.32 6.55 2.36
CA MET A 78 -15.47 6.79 3.26
C MET A 78 -15.52 5.77 4.41
N LYS A 79 -15.00 4.56 4.20
CA LYS A 79 -14.72 3.59 5.28
C LYS A 79 -13.21 3.49 5.51
N PRO A 80 -12.75 3.35 6.76
CA PRO A 80 -11.34 3.29 7.09
C PRO A 80 -10.69 1.98 6.63
N PRO A 81 -9.36 1.96 6.41
CA PRO A 81 -8.62 0.73 6.18
C PRO A 81 -8.50 -0.11 7.46
N SER A 82 -8.27 -1.41 7.29
CA SER A 82 -7.85 -2.31 8.39
C SER A 82 -6.35 -2.59 8.29
N ILE A 83 -5.65 -2.55 9.41
CA ILE A 83 -4.19 -2.77 9.49
C ILE A 83 -3.93 -4.07 10.26
N ILE A 84 -3.07 -4.93 9.71
CA ILE A 84 -2.72 -6.23 10.29
C ILE A 84 -1.19 -6.35 10.31
N PHE A 85 -0.60 -6.57 11.49
CA PHE A 85 0.82 -6.92 11.60
C PHE A 85 1.02 -8.42 11.37
N LEU A 86 2.06 -8.77 10.63
CA LEU A 86 2.40 -10.16 10.27
C LEU A 86 3.71 -10.63 10.91
N THR A 87 4.56 -9.71 11.36
CA THR A 87 5.75 -10.02 12.16
C THR A 87 5.34 -10.42 13.58
N VAL A 88 6.00 -11.45 14.11
CA VAL A 88 5.88 -11.95 15.50
C VAL A 88 7.02 -11.47 16.37
#